data_AF-A0AAJ0M7B8-F1
#
_entry.id   AF-A0AAJ0M7B8-F1
#
_cell.length_a   1.000
_cell.length_b   1.000
_cell.length_c   1.000
_cell.angle_alpha   90.00
_cell.angle_beta   90.00
_cell.angle_gamma   90.00
#
_symmetry.space_group_name_H-M   'P 1'
#
loop_
_entity.id
_entity.type
_entity.pdbx_description
1 polymer ?
#
loop_
_entity_poly.entity_id
_entity_poly.type
_entity_poly.pdbx_seq_one_letter_code
_entity_poly.pdbx_strand_id
1 'polypeptide(L)' 'MNRGEPADVLLVAYGLILRCFVKRWLGFSIDFPLQMILAPGAIAVLSYKNNNIEEPAFHVGISLPFVAESGES' A
#
# COMPACT_ATOMS: atom_id res chain seq x y z
N MET A 1 20.68 14.49 -6.89
CA MET A 1 19.24 14.30 -7.14
C MET A 1 18.53 14.51 -5.81
N ASN A 2 17.65 15.50 -5.69
CA ASN A 2 16.85 15.69 -4.48
C ASN A 2 15.94 14.47 -4.34
N ARG A 3 16.28 13.56 -3.43
CA ARG A 3 15.36 12.51 -3.00
C ARG A 3 14.30 13.25 -2.20
N GLY A 4 13.13 13.47 -2.80
CA GLY A 4 12.04 14.20 -2.15
C GLY A 4 11.72 13.59 -0.77
N GLU A 5 11.14 14.39 0.11
CA GLU A 5 10.72 13.93 1.43
C GLU A 5 9.81 12.69 1.32
N PRO A 6 9.87 11.76 2.27
CA PRO A 6 8.94 10.63 2.34
C PRO A 6 7.50 11.11 2.23
N ALA A 7 6.69 10.45 1.40
CA ALA A 7 5.31 10.82 1.17
C ALA A 7 4.41 9.59 1.20
N ASP A 8 3.39 9.65 2.06
CA ASP A 8 2.31 8.66 2.10
C ASP A 8 1.14 9.15 1.23
N VAL A 9 0.61 8.25 0.40
CA VAL A 9 -0.54 8.54 -0.48
C VAL A 9 -1.71 7.67 -0.06
N LEU A 10 -2.81 8.30 0.36
CA LEU A 10 -4.04 7.61 0.73
C LEU A 10 -4.98 7.47 -0.48
N LEU A 11 -5.35 6.23 -0.81
CA LEU A 11 -6.36 5.93 -1.81
C LEU A 11 -7.66 5.45 -1.13
N VAL A 12 -8.76 6.18 -1.34
CA VAL A 12 -10.09 5.81 -0.84
C VAL A 12 -10.99 5.51 -2.03
N ALA A 13 -11.42 4.25 -2.16
CA ALA A 13 -12.25 3.79 -3.26
C ALA A 13 -13.01 2.50 -2.89
N TYR A 14 -13.63 1.86 -3.89
CA TYR A 14 -14.39 0.62 -3.71
C TYR A 14 -13.52 -0.64 -3.76
N GLY A 15 -13.97 -1.72 -3.12
CA GLY A 15 -13.18 -2.93 -2.97
C GLY A 15 -12.77 -3.63 -4.27
N LEU A 16 -13.51 -3.48 -5.38
CA LEU A 16 -13.10 -4.03 -6.68
C LEU A 16 -11.91 -3.26 -7.25
N ILE A 17 -12.02 -1.94 -7.36
CA ILE A 17 -10.96 -1.10 -7.95
C ILE A 17 -9.69 -1.15 -7.10
N LEU A 18 -9.79 -1.21 -5.77
CA LEU A 18 -8.62 -1.35 -4.90
C LEU A 18 -7.92 -2.70 -5.11
N ARG A 19 -8.66 -3.81 -5.26
CA ARG A 19 -8.05 -5.11 -5.59
C ARG A 19 -7.39 -5.10 -6.97
N CYS A 20 -8.02 -4.50 -7.97
CA CYS A 20 -7.39 -4.32 -9.28
C CYS A 20 -6.12 -3.46 -9.18
N PHE A 21 -6.15 -2.42 -8.35
CA PHE A 21 -5.01 -1.55 -8.10
C PHE A 21 -3.84 -2.31 -7.48
N VAL A 22 -4.07 -3.16 -6.46
CA VAL A 22 -3.02 -4.01 -5.88
C VAL A 22 -2.37 -4.90 -6.94
N LYS A 23 -3.14 -5.53 -7.84
CA LYS A 23 -2.57 -6.34 -8.93
C LYS A 23 -1.67 -5.50 -9.84
N ARG A 24 -2.15 -4.33 -10.28
CA ARG A 24 -1.39 -3.43 -11.15
C ARG A 24 -0.16 -2.85 -10.46
N TRP A 25 -0.26 -2.52 -9.17
CA TRP A 25 0.86 -2.07 -8.35
C TRP A 25 1.98 -3.11 -8.35
N LEU A 26 1.64 -4.38 -8.19
CA LEU A 26 2.59 -5.50 -8.23
C LEU A 26 3.01 -5.92 -9.65
N GLY A 27 2.64 -5.15 -10.69
CA GLY A 27 2.97 -5.46 -12.07
C GLY A 27 2.16 -6.59 -12.71
N PHE A 28 1.19 -7.17 -12.00
CA PHE A 28 0.31 -8.20 -12.56
C PHE A 28 -0.72 -7.62 -13.53
N SER A 29 -1.20 -8.46 -14.45
CA SER A 29 -2.38 -8.15 -15.23
C SER A 29 -3.64 -8.19 -14.35
N ILE A 30 -4.71 -7.49 -14.75
CA ILE A 30 -5.95 -7.41 -13.95
C ILE A 30 -6.64 -8.78 -13.85
N ASP A 31 -6.54 -9.58 -14.92
CA ASP A 31 -7.05 -10.95 -15.02
C ASP A 31 -6.17 -11.99 -14.32
N PHE A 32 -5.00 -11.61 -13.80
CA PHE A 32 -4.15 -12.52 -13.02
C PHE A 32 -4.95 -13.11 -11.84
N PRO A 33 -4.99 -14.45 -11.66
CA PRO A 33 -5.88 -15.12 -10.72
C PRO A 33 -5.40 -15.05 -9.25
N LEU A 34 -4.99 -13.87 -8.80
CA LEU A 34 -4.67 -13.60 -7.40
C LEU A 34 -5.95 -13.43 -6.58
N GLN A 35 -6.22 -14.39 -5.70
CA GLN A 35 -7.34 -14.34 -4.77
C GLN A 35 -7.04 -13.36 -3.63
N MET A 36 -7.93 -12.37 -3.44
CA MET A 36 -7.79 -11.35 -2.41
C MET A 36 -9.12 -11.04 -1.75
N ILE A 37 -9.09 -10.92 -0.43
CA ILE A 37 -10.21 -10.44 0.38
C ILE A 37 -9.82 -9.06 0.90
N LEU A 38 -10.68 -8.07 0.64
CA LEU A 38 -10.60 -6.74 1.24
C LEU A 38 -11.95 -6.47 1.89
N ALA A 39 -12.02 -6.64 3.21
CA ALA A 39 -13.24 -6.40 3.97
C ALA A 39 -13.61 -4.90 3.93
N PRO A 40 -14.90 -4.54 4.08
CA PRO A 40 -15.30 -3.14 4.23
C PRO A 40 -14.54 -2.48 5.39
N GLY A 41 -13.98 -1.28 5.14
CA GLY A 41 -13.18 -0.55 6.14
C GLY A 41 -11.76 -1.09 6.36
N ALA A 42 -11.36 -2.18 5.70
CA ALA A 42 -9.99 -2.68 5.79
C ALA A 42 -9.01 -1.76 5.05
N ILE A 43 -7.78 -1.70 5.56
CA ILE A 43 -6.68 -0.91 5.00
C ILE A 43 -5.63 -1.86 4.44
N ALA A 44 -5.13 -1.57 3.24
CA ALA A 44 -3.98 -2.26 2.65
C ALA A 44 -2.86 -1.24 2.44
N VAL A 45 -1.62 -1.63 2.74
CA VAL A 45 -0.44 -0.78 2.56
C VAL A 45 0.40 -1.32 1.41
N LEU A 46 0.63 -0.44 0.44
CA LEU A 46 1.44 -0.68 -0.75
C LEU A 46 2.70 0.19 -0.65
N SER A 47 3.85 -0.38 -0.97
CA SER A 47 5.14 0.29 -0.86
C SER A 47 6.14 -0.31 -1.85
N TYR A 48 7.42 -0.04 -1.63
CA TYR A 48 8.52 -0.47 -2.46
C TYR A 48 9.60 -1.15 -1.62
N LYS A 49 10.18 -2.24 -2.14
CA LYS A 49 11.30 -2.91 -1.50
C LYS A 49 12.57 -2.07 -1.66
N ASN A 50 13.50 -2.17 -0.71
CA ASN A 50 14.85 -1.61 -0.82
C ASN A 50 14.89 -0.10 -1.13
N ASN A 51 13.83 0.66 -0.81
CA ASN A 51 13.66 2.06 -1.22
C ASN A 51 13.84 2.27 -2.75
N ASN A 52 13.39 1.31 -3.54
CA ASN A 52 13.49 1.29 -5.00
C ASN A 52 12.10 1.24 -5.65
N ILE A 53 11.72 2.30 -6.37
CA ILE A 53 10.39 2.43 -7.01
C ILE A 53 10.12 1.35 -8.07
N GLU A 54 11.17 0.74 -8.62
CA GLU A 54 11.05 -0.36 -9.60
C GLU A 54 10.74 -1.71 -8.96
N GLU A 55 10.72 -1.79 -7.62
CA GLU A 55 10.45 -2.99 -6.83
C GLU A 55 9.16 -2.82 -6.00
N PRO A 56 7.97 -2.74 -6.61
CA PRO A 56 6.72 -2.58 -5.88
C PRO A 56 6.39 -3.82 -5.04
N ALA A 57 5.86 -3.57 -3.85
CA ALA A 57 5.46 -4.59 -2.89
C ALA A 57 4.20 -4.16 -2.13
N PHE A 58 3.59 -5.12 -1.44
CA PHE A 58 2.57 -4.85 -0.45
C PHE A 58 3.02 -5.44 0.88
N HIS A 59 2.54 -4.86 1.97
CA HIS A 59 2.88 -5.35 3.29
C HIS A 59 1.95 -6.49 3.72
N VAL A 60 2.54 -7.58 4.20
CA VAL A 60 1.82 -8.72 4.76
C VAL A 60 1.82 -8.61 6.29
N GLY A 61 0.64 -8.69 6.91
CA GLY A 61 0.51 -8.73 8.37
C GLY A 61 0.64 -7.39 9.09
N ILE A 62 0.42 -6.25 8.42
CA ILE A 62 0.47 -4.94 9.09
C ILE A 62 -0.75 -4.70 9.99
N SER A 63 -0.44 -4.47 11.27
CA SER A 63 -1.24 -3.74 12.25
C SER A 63 -1.11 -2.23 11.98
N LEU A 64 -2.22 -1.49 12.14
CA LEU A 64 -2.32 -0.03 11.97
C LEU A 64 -1.09 0.75 12.49
N PRO A 65 -0.74 1.90 11.88
CA PRO A 65 0.38 2.70 12.36
C PRO A 65 0.19 3.09 13.83
N PHE A 66 1.26 2.97 14.62
CA PHE A 66 1.32 3.49 15.98
C PHE A 66 1.18 5.02 15.89
N VAL A 67 0.27 5.61 16.67
CA VAL A 67 0.27 7.07 16.88
C VAL A 67 1.59 7.38 17.58
N ALA A 68 2.47 8.13 16.92
CA ALA A 68 3.62 8.69 17.59
C ALA A 68 3.10 9.55 18.75
N GLU A 69 3.43 9.18 20.00
CA GLU A 69 3.24 10.10 21.10
C GLU A 69 4.05 11.35 20.77
N SER A 70 3.35 12.48 20.68
CA SER A 70 3.98 13.78 20.65
C SER A 70 4.86 13.86 21.89
N GLY A 71 6.18 13.83 21.70
CA GLY A 71 7.11 14.16 22.76
C GLY A 71 6.80 15.57 23.24
N GLU A 72 6.11 15.69 24.38
CA GLU A 72 6.08 16.92 25.15
C GLU A 72 7.53 17.33 25.43
N SER A 73 7.88 18.54 24.98
CA SER A 73 9.11 19.24 25.36
C SER A 73 9.00 19.81 26.77
#